data_AF-A0A7C5IE81-F1
#
_entry.id   AF-A0A7C5IE81-F1
#
_cell.length_a   1.000
_cell.length_b   1.000
_cell.length_c   1.000
_cell.angle_alpha   90.00
_cell.angle_beta   90.00
_cell.angle_gamma   90.00
#
_symmetry.space_group_name_H-M   'P 1'
#
loop_
_entity.id
_entity.type
_entity.pdbx_description
1 polymer ?
#
loop_
_entity_poly.entity_id
_entity_poly.type
_entity_poly.pdbx_seq_one_letter_code
_entity_poly.pdbx_strand_id
1 'polypeptide(L)'
;MTSLSSYYFPRTLLTLLSLLFAAGLIFAPVKAQAQEPTEEEYKTLQEIIAENDAVKKTDMIVKFLKEKPKHTYRQNLVAEFQKTIAELRKEKKWAQVISLCDKFIDVVPDDSYALAAMTEAFSQTGNTKGFATFAEKVYATKPNAQLALAIAKAYRSLGNDGKFIQWGEKVLASDPENIEMLGEMTRRALAAQNMPQAVKYAKMSLKALPNAQRDPGMDEATWKNTVNTVYATAYGALGAYAYENKNYPEAIKYLDSAVKYFKRNDIAYYYLGMSYWQQNKLDAAMLNFAKAYLIKGAVSASAKKYLEQLYASTHRNKLTGIERVIERAQQDLK
;
A
#
# COMPACT_ATOMS: atom_id res chain seq x y z
N MET A 1 25.40 -68.13 21.66
CA MET A 1 24.55 -68.62 20.57
C MET A 1 24.41 -67.51 19.54
N THR A 2 25.07 -67.69 18.38
CA THR A 2 24.71 -67.26 17.00
C THR A 2 24.10 -65.86 16.78
N SER A 3 24.53 -65.01 15.85
CA SER A 3 25.65 -64.95 14.89
C SER A 3 25.61 -63.55 14.24
N LEU A 4 26.79 -63.03 13.90
CA LEU A 4 27.02 -61.82 13.12
C LEU A 4 26.52 -61.94 11.66
N SER A 5 26.08 -60.83 11.07
CA SER A 5 26.17 -60.61 9.61
C SER A 5 26.50 -59.15 9.31
N SER A 6 27.80 -58.88 9.25
CA SER A 6 28.41 -57.86 8.40
C SER A 6 28.36 -58.30 6.93
N TYR A 7 28.80 -57.41 6.02
CA TYR A 7 29.20 -57.59 4.60
C TYR A 7 28.33 -56.80 3.60
N TYR A 8 28.83 -56.08 2.60
CA TYR A 8 30.19 -55.74 2.12
C TYR A 8 30.04 -54.66 1.03
N PHE A 9 30.99 -53.72 0.94
CA PHE A 9 31.35 -53.07 -0.34
C PHE A 9 32.28 -54.04 -1.10
N PRO A 10 32.30 -54.05 -2.45
CA PRO A 10 33.50 -53.50 -3.07
C PRO A 10 33.34 -52.80 -4.43
N ARG A 11 34.40 -52.05 -4.72
CA ARG A 11 34.80 -51.34 -5.94
C ARG A 11 35.29 -52.28 -7.05
N THR A 12 35.32 -51.71 -8.25
CA THR A 12 36.24 -51.90 -9.41
C THR A 12 36.17 -53.19 -10.24
N LEU A 13 35.97 -53.04 -11.56
CA LEU A 13 37.02 -53.38 -12.54
C LEU A 13 36.75 -52.75 -13.92
N LEU A 14 37.78 -52.09 -14.47
CA LEU A 14 37.95 -51.79 -15.89
C LEU A 14 37.96 -53.08 -16.73
N THR A 15 37.55 -53.01 -18.00
CA THR A 15 38.34 -53.56 -19.12
C THR A 15 37.90 -52.99 -20.47
N LEU A 16 38.88 -52.90 -21.36
CA LEU A 16 38.96 -52.19 -22.63
C LEU A 16 38.55 -53.06 -23.84
N LEU A 17 38.02 -52.37 -24.86
CA LEU A 17 38.18 -52.56 -26.32
C LEU A 17 37.80 -53.91 -26.99
N SER A 18 36.85 -53.86 -27.94
CA SER A 18 37.10 -54.21 -29.35
C SER A 18 35.87 -53.93 -30.24
N LEU A 19 36.17 -53.46 -31.46
CA LEU A 19 35.25 -53.05 -32.52
C LEU A 19 34.37 -54.19 -33.07
N LEU A 20 33.16 -53.84 -33.54
CA LEU A 20 32.70 -54.16 -34.91
C LEU A 20 31.46 -53.35 -35.30
N PHE A 21 31.46 -52.94 -36.56
CA PHE A 21 30.61 -51.97 -37.26
C PHE A 21 29.25 -52.57 -37.64
N ALA A 22 28.14 -51.88 -37.39
CA ALA A 22 26.92 -51.99 -38.21
C ALA A 22 25.97 -50.80 -37.99
N ALA A 23 25.59 -50.20 -39.12
CA ALA A 23 24.76 -49.01 -39.28
C ALA A 23 23.47 -48.97 -38.43
N GLY A 24 23.22 -47.81 -37.83
CA GLY A 24 21.96 -47.48 -37.17
C GLY A 24 21.99 -46.03 -36.68
N LEU A 25 21.77 -45.09 -37.60
CA LEU A 25 21.52 -43.68 -37.28
C LEU A 25 20.27 -43.57 -36.40
N ILE A 26 20.46 -43.46 -35.10
CA ILE A 26 19.49 -42.85 -34.19
C ILE A 26 20.26 -41.77 -33.43
N PHE A 27 20.13 -40.53 -33.91
CA PHE A 27 20.53 -39.36 -33.15
C PHE A 27 19.71 -39.33 -31.85
N ALA A 28 20.35 -39.68 -30.74
CA ALA A 28 19.92 -39.25 -29.42
C ALA A 28 19.89 -37.70 -29.39
N PRO A 29 19.01 -37.07 -28.59
CA PRO A 29 18.71 -35.65 -28.73
C PRO A 29 19.99 -34.86 -28.50
N VAL A 30 20.38 -34.11 -29.53
CA VAL A 30 21.33 -33.01 -29.41
C VAL A 30 20.81 -32.15 -28.26
N LYS A 31 21.45 -32.22 -27.09
CA LYS A 31 21.49 -31.06 -26.20
C LYS A 31 21.95 -29.94 -27.11
N ALA A 32 21.11 -28.94 -27.35
CA ALA A 32 21.50 -27.76 -28.10
C ALA A 32 22.75 -27.19 -27.42
N GLN A 33 23.92 -27.59 -27.93
CA GLN A 33 25.19 -27.03 -27.56
C GLN A 33 25.05 -25.59 -28.01
N ALA A 34 24.99 -24.65 -27.07
CA ALA A 34 24.96 -23.24 -27.42
C ALA A 34 26.12 -23.01 -28.40
N GLN A 35 25.80 -22.57 -29.61
CA GLN A 35 26.81 -22.39 -30.65
C GLN A 35 27.90 -21.48 -30.09
N GLU A 36 29.16 -21.94 -30.14
CA GLU A 36 30.26 -21.15 -29.60
C GLU A 36 30.27 -19.78 -30.28
N PRO A 37 30.42 -18.69 -29.51
CA PRO A 37 30.39 -17.35 -30.07
C PRO A 37 31.45 -17.18 -31.15
N THR A 38 31.08 -16.54 -32.25
CA THR A 38 32.02 -16.17 -33.31
C THR A 38 33.06 -15.17 -32.80
N GLU A 39 34.21 -15.08 -33.46
CA GLU A 39 35.26 -14.10 -33.14
C GLU A 39 34.71 -12.66 -33.18
N GLU A 40 33.84 -12.36 -34.14
CA GLU A 40 33.13 -11.09 -34.29
C GLU A 40 32.24 -10.78 -33.06
N GLU A 41 31.52 -11.79 -32.55
CA GLU A 41 30.65 -11.66 -31.38
C GLU A 41 31.47 -11.48 -30.10
N TYR A 42 32.61 -12.17 -29.96
CA TYR A 42 33.53 -11.96 -28.85
C TYR A 42 34.11 -10.54 -28.87
N LYS A 43 34.54 -10.05 -30.03
CA LYS A 43 35.02 -8.68 -30.20
C LYS A 43 33.95 -7.65 -29.83
N THR A 44 32.71 -7.86 -30.28
CA THR A 44 31.57 -7.01 -29.93
C THR A 44 31.36 -6.93 -28.41
N LEU A 45 31.45 -8.08 -27.71
CA LEU A 45 31.34 -8.10 -26.25
C LEU A 45 32.47 -7.31 -25.57
N GLN A 46 33.71 -7.46 -26.05
CA GLN A 46 34.86 -6.72 -25.50
C GLN A 46 34.74 -5.21 -25.71
N GLU A 47 34.25 -4.78 -26.87
CA GLU A 47 33.98 -3.36 -27.15
C GLU A 47 32.92 -2.78 -26.21
N ILE A 48 31.84 -3.53 -25.93
CA ILE A 48 30.82 -3.12 -24.96
C ILE A 48 31.42 -2.99 -23.55
N ILE A 49 32.23 -3.96 -23.12
CA ILE A 49 32.84 -3.95 -21.79
C ILE A 49 33.82 -2.77 -21.63
N ALA A 50 34.57 -2.45 -22.68
CA ALA A 50 35.58 -1.39 -22.68
C ALA A 50 35.00 0.04 -22.79
N GLU A 51 33.75 0.20 -23.25
CA GLU A 51 33.08 1.49 -23.27
C GLU A 51 32.92 2.04 -21.83
N ASN A 52 33.16 3.33 -21.62
CA ASN A 52 33.09 3.97 -20.31
C ASN A 52 31.88 4.91 -20.17
N ASP A 53 31.34 5.41 -21.29
CA ASP A 53 30.14 6.22 -21.26
C ASP A 53 28.90 5.34 -21.01
N ALA A 54 28.21 5.59 -19.89
CA ALA A 54 27.08 4.78 -19.46
C ALA A 54 25.92 4.77 -20.47
N VAL A 55 25.70 5.88 -21.19
CA VAL A 55 24.63 6.00 -22.18
C VAL A 55 24.97 5.17 -23.40
N LYS A 56 26.17 5.37 -23.98
CA LYS A 56 26.65 4.60 -25.13
C LYS A 56 26.70 3.11 -24.84
N LYS A 57 27.26 2.72 -23.69
CA LYS A 57 27.31 1.32 -23.24
C LYS A 57 25.91 0.70 -23.17
N THR A 58 24.96 1.41 -22.57
CA THR A 58 23.57 0.93 -22.48
C THR A 58 22.95 0.81 -23.87
N ASP A 59 23.16 1.78 -24.76
CA ASP A 59 22.61 1.73 -26.12
C ASP A 59 23.18 0.55 -26.93
N MET A 60 24.47 0.25 -26.77
CA MET A 60 25.10 -0.94 -27.38
C MET A 60 24.50 -2.24 -26.82
N ILE A 61 24.35 -2.34 -25.49
CA ILE A 61 23.73 -3.49 -24.82
C ILE A 61 22.29 -3.70 -25.29
N VAL A 62 21.48 -2.65 -25.27
CA VAL A 62 20.06 -2.71 -25.67
C VAL A 62 19.93 -3.10 -27.14
N LYS A 63 20.75 -2.52 -28.03
CA LYS A 63 20.77 -2.91 -29.44
C LYS A 63 21.09 -4.40 -29.60
N PHE A 64 22.15 -4.88 -28.95
CA PHE A 64 22.54 -6.29 -29.04
C PHE A 64 21.43 -7.22 -28.53
N LEU A 65 20.86 -6.93 -27.36
CA LEU A 65 19.81 -7.75 -26.75
C LEU A 65 18.51 -7.73 -27.56
N LYS A 66 18.22 -6.64 -28.27
CA LYS A 66 17.07 -6.54 -29.19
C LYS A 66 17.26 -7.41 -30.43
N GLU A 67 18.45 -7.39 -31.02
CA GLU A 67 18.77 -8.17 -32.22
C GLU A 67 18.95 -9.66 -31.91
N LYS A 68 19.53 -9.99 -30.74
CA LYS A 68 19.89 -11.36 -30.35
C LYS A 68 19.45 -11.69 -28.90
N PRO A 69 18.14 -11.76 -28.61
CA PRO A 69 17.62 -11.85 -27.23
C PRO A 69 17.95 -13.15 -26.48
N LYS A 70 18.30 -14.23 -27.19
CA LYS A 70 18.64 -15.55 -26.63
C LYS A 70 20.12 -15.89 -26.76
N HIS A 71 20.97 -14.91 -27.08
CA HIS A 71 22.40 -15.13 -27.29
C HIS A 71 23.11 -15.60 -25.99
N THR A 72 24.18 -16.38 -26.13
CA THR A 72 24.98 -16.90 -25.02
C THR A 72 25.49 -15.78 -24.09
N TYR A 73 25.85 -14.61 -24.64
CA TYR A 73 26.30 -13.44 -23.88
C TYR A 73 25.20 -12.63 -23.18
N ARG A 74 23.93 -13.02 -23.30
CA ARG A 74 22.83 -12.28 -22.69
C ARG A 74 23.08 -12.00 -21.21
N GLN A 75 23.51 -13.01 -20.45
CA GLN A 75 23.77 -12.85 -19.02
C GLN A 75 24.97 -11.93 -18.74
N ASN A 76 26.03 -11.98 -19.56
CA ASN A 76 27.17 -11.08 -19.46
C ASN A 76 26.75 -9.62 -19.68
N LEU A 77 25.96 -9.36 -20.72
CA LEU A 77 25.48 -8.01 -21.05
C LEU A 77 24.51 -7.46 -20.00
N VAL A 78 23.64 -8.32 -19.46
CA VAL A 78 22.78 -7.95 -18.32
C VAL A 78 23.64 -7.57 -17.11
N ALA A 79 24.66 -8.36 -16.77
CA ALA A 79 25.55 -8.07 -15.65
C ALA A 79 26.33 -6.76 -15.84
N GLU A 80 26.81 -6.49 -17.05
CA GLU A 80 27.53 -5.24 -17.36
C GLU A 80 26.62 -4.01 -17.28
N PHE A 81 25.36 -4.13 -17.73
CA PHE A 81 24.34 -3.10 -17.51
C PHE A 81 24.10 -2.87 -16.02
N GLN A 82 23.90 -3.93 -15.23
CA GLN A 82 23.65 -3.83 -13.79
C GLN A 82 24.82 -3.15 -13.05
N LYS A 83 26.07 -3.43 -13.45
CA LYS A 83 27.27 -2.76 -12.94
C LYS A 83 27.25 -1.26 -13.26
N THR A 84 26.97 -0.90 -14.51
CA THR A 84 26.83 0.50 -14.94
C THR A 84 25.80 1.25 -14.10
N ILE A 85 24.62 0.65 -13.90
CA ILE A 85 23.58 1.23 -13.04
C ILE A 85 24.01 1.31 -11.57
N ALA A 86 24.78 0.33 -11.06
CA ALA A 86 25.31 0.37 -9.70
C ALA A 86 26.22 1.58 -9.46
N GLU A 87 27.08 1.91 -10.43
CA GLU A 87 27.97 3.07 -10.38
C GLU A 87 27.17 4.39 -10.38
N LEU A 88 26.20 4.52 -11.31
CA LEU A 88 25.31 5.69 -11.35
C LEU A 88 24.50 5.89 -10.06
N ARG A 89 24.04 4.80 -9.44
CA ARG A 89 23.35 4.84 -8.13
C ARG A 89 24.27 5.33 -7.01
N LYS A 90 25.52 4.86 -6.96
CA LYS A 90 26.53 5.34 -5.99
C LYS A 90 26.78 6.85 -6.15
N GLU A 91 26.82 7.32 -7.39
CA GLU A 91 26.98 8.73 -7.74
C GLU A 91 25.68 9.54 -7.62
N LYS A 92 24.57 8.91 -7.25
CA LYS A 92 23.23 9.54 -7.13
C LYS A 92 22.76 10.21 -8.43
N LYS A 93 23.19 9.71 -9.59
CA LYS A 93 22.77 10.18 -10.92
C LYS A 93 21.38 9.64 -11.28
N TRP A 94 20.37 9.96 -10.47
CA TRP A 94 19.04 9.35 -10.53
C TRP A 94 18.33 9.53 -11.87
N ALA A 95 18.47 10.70 -12.51
CA ALA A 95 17.88 10.94 -13.83
C ALA A 95 18.45 10.00 -14.91
N GLN A 96 19.77 9.72 -14.87
CA GLN A 96 20.39 8.77 -15.77
C GLN A 96 19.97 7.34 -15.45
N VAL A 97 19.91 6.97 -14.16
CA VAL A 97 19.39 5.65 -13.75
C VAL A 97 17.99 5.41 -14.31
N ILE A 98 17.08 6.37 -14.19
CA ILE A 98 15.72 6.26 -14.73
C ILE A 98 15.77 6.08 -16.25
N SER A 99 16.46 6.96 -16.98
CA SER A 99 16.49 6.92 -18.44
C SER A 99 17.11 5.62 -18.99
N LEU A 100 18.20 5.13 -18.38
CA LEU A 100 18.88 3.93 -18.84
C LEU A 100 18.13 2.65 -18.44
N CYS A 101 17.52 2.61 -17.25
CA CYS A 101 16.65 1.48 -16.87
C CYS A 101 15.42 1.40 -17.78
N ASP A 102 14.80 2.52 -18.13
CA ASP A 102 13.64 2.57 -19.03
C ASP A 102 13.96 1.94 -20.39
N LYS A 103 15.10 2.31 -21.00
CA LYS A 103 15.58 1.68 -22.25
C LYS A 103 15.86 0.19 -22.09
N PHE A 104 16.41 -0.23 -20.96
CA PHE A 104 16.83 -1.62 -20.75
C PHE A 104 15.66 -2.56 -20.50
N ILE A 105 14.63 -2.11 -19.76
CA ILE A 105 13.45 -2.93 -19.49
C ILE A 105 12.60 -3.18 -20.74
N ASP A 106 12.74 -2.37 -21.79
CA ASP A 106 12.11 -2.65 -23.10
C ASP A 106 12.61 -3.95 -23.74
N VAL A 107 13.84 -4.37 -23.41
CA VAL A 107 14.47 -5.61 -23.93
C VAL A 107 14.61 -6.70 -22.85
N VAL A 108 14.65 -6.32 -21.57
CA VAL A 108 14.67 -7.24 -20.42
C VAL A 108 13.64 -6.81 -19.36
N PRO A 109 12.33 -7.04 -19.61
CA PRO A 109 11.25 -6.47 -18.79
C PRO A 109 11.21 -6.97 -17.34
N ASP A 110 11.74 -8.17 -17.09
CA ASP A 110 11.69 -8.84 -15.79
C ASP A 110 13.01 -8.74 -15.01
N ASP A 111 13.95 -7.87 -15.42
CA ASP A 111 15.20 -7.69 -14.68
C ASP A 111 14.95 -7.05 -13.30
N SER A 112 15.03 -7.87 -12.25
CA SER A 112 14.73 -7.44 -10.89
C SER A 112 15.63 -6.31 -10.39
N TYR A 113 16.89 -6.26 -10.87
CA TYR A 113 17.84 -5.23 -10.45
C TYR A 113 17.49 -3.88 -11.06
N ALA A 114 17.20 -3.82 -12.37
CA ALA A 114 16.76 -2.62 -13.07
C ALA A 114 15.45 -2.09 -12.48
N LEU A 115 14.47 -2.97 -12.23
CA LEU A 115 13.20 -2.58 -11.60
C LEU A 115 13.41 -1.99 -10.20
N ALA A 116 14.28 -2.58 -9.38
CA ALA A 116 14.61 -2.08 -8.05
C ALA A 116 15.37 -0.74 -8.11
N ALA A 117 16.36 -0.62 -9.00
CA ALA A 117 17.12 0.60 -9.23
C ALA A 117 16.22 1.76 -9.68
N MET A 118 15.28 1.48 -10.59
CA MET A 118 14.31 2.45 -11.09
C MET A 118 13.31 2.87 -10.00
N THR A 119 12.85 1.93 -9.18
CA THR A 119 12.00 2.21 -8.00
C THR A 119 12.71 3.14 -7.01
N GLU A 120 13.97 2.85 -6.69
CA GLU A 120 14.78 3.72 -5.83
C GLU A 120 14.96 5.11 -6.44
N ALA A 121 15.35 5.20 -7.71
CA ALA A 121 15.57 6.47 -8.38
C ALA A 121 14.30 7.35 -8.42
N PHE A 122 13.12 6.75 -8.63
CA PHE A 122 11.86 7.47 -8.51
C PHE A 122 11.55 7.93 -7.08
N SER A 123 11.88 7.12 -6.08
CA SER A 123 11.77 7.54 -4.67
C SER A 123 12.66 8.75 -4.38
N GLN A 124 13.91 8.74 -4.86
CA GLN A 124 14.89 9.80 -4.62
C GLN A 124 14.59 11.10 -5.38
N THR A 125 13.88 11.01 -6.50
CA THR A 125 13.47 12.16 -7.32
C THR A 125 12.09 12.70 -6.96
N GLY A 126 11.41 12.13 -5.95
CA GLY A 126 10.07 12.52 -5.55
C GLY A 126 8.98 12.16 -6.57
N ASN A 127 9.31 11.37 -7.60
CA ASN A 127 8.35 10.93 -8.60
C ASN A 127 7.49 9.79 -8.04
N THR A 128 6.46 10.18 -7.31
CA THR A 128 5.56 9.25 -6.59
C THR A 128 4.83 8.29 -7.55
N LYS A 129 4.44 8.76 -8.75
CA LYS A 129 3.75 7.92 -9.75
C LYS A 129 4.68 6.85 -10.31
N GLY A 130 5.91 7.21 -10.64
CA GLY A 130 6.94 6.28 -11.08
C GLY A 130 7.29 5.28 -9.98
N PHE A 131 7.49 5.75 -8.75
CA PHE A 131 7.75 4.89 -7.60
C PHE A 131 6.65 3.84 -7.45
N ALA A 132 5.38 4.26 -7.36
CA ALA A 132 4.26 3.33 -7.17
C ALA A 132 4.24 2.26 -8.26
N THR A 133 4.31 2.67 -9.53
CA THR A 133 4.24 1.77 -10.70
C THR A 133 5.33 0.69 -10.69
N PHE A 134 6.57 1.06 -10.43
CA PHE A 134 7.69 0.12 -10.44
C PHE A 134 7.82 -0.67 -9.14
N ALA A 135 7.43 -0.08 -8.01
CA ALA A 135 7.36 -0.78 -6.73
C ALA A 135 6.34 -1.93 -6.76
N GLU A 136 5.21 -1.81 -7.48
CA GLU A 136 4.28 -2.95 -7.67
C GLU A 136 4.97 -4.13 -8.35
N LYS A 137 5.79 -3.86 -9.39
CA LYS A 137 6.55 -4.89 -10.12
C LYS A 137 7.60 -5.55 -9.22
N VAL A 138 8.33 -4.75 -8.43
CA VAL A 138 9.30 -5.26 -7.45
C VAL A 138 8.61 -6.12 -6.39
N TYR A 139 7.44 -5.71 -5.90
CA TYR A 139 6.67 -6.49 -4.94
C TYR A 139 6.18 -7.82 -5.53
N ALA A 140 5.79 -7.85 -6.79
CA ALA A 140 5.31 -9.07 -7.45
C ALA A 140 6.40 -10.16 -7.54
N THR A 141 7.67 -9.77 -7.66
CA THR A 141 8.80 -10.72 -7.67
C THR A 141 9.26 -11.07 -6.26
N LYS A 142 9.22 -10.11 -5.33
CA LYS A 142 9.62 -10.29 -3.94
C LYS A 142 8.67 -9.55 -2.98
N PRO A 143 7.60 -10.21 -2.51
CA PRO A 143 6.67 -9.61 -1.56
C PRO A 143 7.38 -9.16 -0.27
N ASN A 144 7.08 -7.94 0.17
CA ASN A 144 7.67 -7.34 1.36
C ASN A 144 6.65 -6.40 2.02
N ALA A 145 6.45 -6.54 3.35
CA ALA A 145 5.46 -5.79 4.11
C ALA A 145 5.74 -4.27 4.10
N GLN A 146 7.00 -3.86 4.31
CA GLN A 146 7.40 -2.45 4.25
C GLN A 146 7.19 -1.86 2.85
N LEU A 147 7.46 -2.64 1.80
CA LEU A 147 7.21 -2.21 0.43
C LEU A 147 5.72 -2.05 0.15
N ALA A 148 4.87 -2.97 0.61
CA ALA A 148 3.42 -2.83 0.49
C ALA A 148 2.90 -1.55 1.17
N LEU A 149 3.42 -1.24 2.37
CA LEU A 149 3.08 -0.01 3.08
C LEU A 149 3.53 1.24 2.31
N ALA A 150 4.75 1.23 1.75
CA ALA A 150 5.25 2.34 0.94
C ALA A 150 4.40 2.56 -0.32
N ILE A 151 3.97 1.49 -0.98
CA ILE A 151 3.10 1.56 -2.16
C ILE A 151 1.71 2.11 -1.78
N ALA A 152 1.11 1.63 -0.68
CA ALA A 152 -0.14 2.17 -0.17
C ALA A 152 -0.02 3.68 0.10
N LYS A 153 1.05 4.12 0.80
CA LYS A 153 1.31 5.53 1.07
C LYS A 153 1.50 6.36 -0.22
N ALA A 154 2.16 5.81 -1.24
CA ALA A 154 2.29 6.47 -2.53
C ALA A 154 0.94 6.66 -3.23
N TYR A 155 0.08 5.63 -3.26
CA TYR A 155 -1.26 5.77 -3.84
C TYR A 155 -2.18 6.70 -3.04
N ARG A 156 -1.99 6.78 -1.72
CA ARG A 156 -2.64 7.80 -0.87
C ARG A 156 -2.28 9.21 -1.34
N SER A 157 -0.99 9.50 -1.54
CA SER A 157 -0.55 10.83 -2.00
C SER A 157 -0.94 11.14 -3.44
N LEU A 158 -1.18 10.12 -4.26
CA LEU A 158 -1.70 10.29 -5.63
C LEU A 158 -3.22 10.45 -5.67
N GLY A 159 -3.92 10.36 -4.54
CA GLY A 159 -5.38 10.39 -4.48
C GLY A 159 -6.05 9.18 -5.15
N ASN A 160 -5.32 8.08 -5.37
CA ASN A 160 -5.86 6.87 -5.99
C ASN A 160 -6.38 5.93 -4.89
N ASP A 161 -7.62 6.17 -4.46
CA ASP A 161 -8.23 5.42 -3.37
C ASP A 161 -8.43 3.93 -3.69
N GLY A 162 -8.70 3.58 -4.95
CA GLY A 162 -8.85 2.18 -5.37
C GLY A 162 -7.54 1.38 -5.17
N LYS A 163 -6.42 1.92 -5.65
CA LYS A 163 -5.11 1.31 -5.42
C LYS A 163 -4.67 1.39 -3.95
N PHE A 164 -4.99 2.49 -3.25
CA PHE A 164 -4.74 2.59 -1.82
C PHE A 164 -5.40 1.43 -1.06
N ILE A 165 -6.69 1.17 -1.31
CA ILE A 165 -7.45 0.09 -0.66
C ILE A 165 -6.81 -1.26 -0.98
N GLN A 166 -6.50 -1.53 -2.26
CA GLN A 166 -5.86 -2.77 -2.68
C GLN A 166 -4.54 -3.03 -1.93
N TRP A 167 -3.69 -2.01 -1.81
CA TRP A 167 -2.41 -2.14 -1.11
C TRP A 167 -2.56 -2.10 0.42
N GLY A 168 -3.52 -1.37 0.94
CA GLY A 168 -3.88 -1.37 2.36
C GLY A 168 -4.33 -2.74 2.84
N GLU A 169 -5.09 -3.48 2.02
CA GLU A 169 -5.44 -4.87 2.32
C GLU A 169 -4.21 -5.80 2.36
N LYS A 170 -3.21 -5.57 1.49
CA LYS A 170 -1.94 -6.31 1.55
C LYS A 170 -1.15 -6.00 2.82
N VAL A 171 -1.15 -4.74 3.25
CA VAL A 171 -0.56 -4.33 4.54
C VAL A 171 -1.26 -5.07 5.69
N LEU A 172 -2.59 -5.04 5.73
CA LEU A 172 -3.37 -5.69 6.78
C LEU A 172 -3.30 -7.22 6.75
N ALA A 173 -2.97 -7.83 5.62
CA ALA A 173 -2.70 -9.26 5.55
C ALA A 173 -1.40 -9.64 6.27
N SER A 174 -0.38 -8.77 6.24
CA SER A 174 0.89 -8.97 6.94
C SER A 174 0.90 -8.44 8.37
N ASP A 175 0.17 -7.34 8.62
CA ASP A 175 0.07 -6.65 9.91
C ASP A 175 -1.40 -6.30 10.16
N PRO A 176 -2.21 -7.26 10.65
CA PRO A 176 -3.65 -7.07 10.86
C PRO A 176 -3.99 -6.04 11.94
N GLU A 177 -3.02 -5.66 12.77
CA GLU A 177 -3.18 -4.72 13.88
C GLU A 177 -2.63 -3.32 13.55
N ASN A 178 -2.28 -3.06 12.28
CA ASN A 178 -1.83 -1.74 11.83
C ASN A 178 -2.92 -0.67 11.99
N ILE A 179 -2.95 0.02 13.14
CA ILE A 179 -4.03 0.95 13.47
C ILE A 179 -4.11 2.15 12.53
N GLU A 180 -2.98 2.59 11.95
CA GLU A 180 -2.95 3.68 10.97
C GLU A 180 -3.70 3.24 9.70
N MET A 181 -3.35 2.07 9.17
CA MET A 181 -4.00 1.52 7.99
C MET A 181 -5.48 1.23 8.25
N LEU A 182 -5.83 0.61 9.38
CA LEU A 182 -7.23 0.33 9.74
C LEU A 182 -8.08 1.62 9.84
N GLY A 183 -7.52 2.69 10.40
CA GLY A 183 -8.17 3.99 10.46
C GLY A 183 -8.41 4.61 9.08
N GLU A 184 -7.40 4.58 8.20
CA GLU A 184 -7.51 5.08 6.82
C GLU A 184 -8.51 4.26 5.98
N MET A 185 -8.50 2.94 6.13
CA MET A 185 -9.44 2.03 5.46
C MET A 185 -10.88 2.28 5.92
N THR A 186 -11.08 2.48 7.23
CA THR A 186 -12.39 2.86 7.79
C THR A 186 -12.89 4.17 7.19
N ARG A 187 -12.04 5.21 7.14
CA ARG A 187 -12.40 6.53 6.62
C ARG A 187 -12.76 6.50 5.13
N ARG A 188 -12.01 5.75 4.32
CA ARG A 188 -12.28 5.59 2.89
C ARG A 188 -13.56 4.82 2.63
N ALA A 189 -13.80 3.76 3.38
CA ALA A 189 -15.05 3.02 3.27
C ALA A 189 -16.25 3.92 3.62
N LEU A 190 -16.16 4.78 4.63
CA LEU A 190 -17.19 5.79 4.92
C LEU A 190 -17.37 6.78 3.77
N ALA A 191 -16.28 7.33 3.22
CA ALA A 191 -16.35 8.29 2.11
C ALA A 191 -16.96 7.66 0.84
N ALA A 192 -16.69 6.37 0.60
CA ALA A 192 -17.27 5.59 -0.48
C ALA A 192 -18.69 5.06 -0.18
N GLN A 193 -19.26 5.40 0.98
CA GLN A 193 -20.55 4.87 1.47
C GLN A 193 -20.61 3.34 1.54
N ASN A 194 -19.46 2.68 1.63
CA ASN A 194 -19.34 1.23 1.76
C ASN A 194 -19.40 0.84 3.25
N MET A 195 -20.60 0.86 3.80
CA MET A 195 -20.84 0.60 5.22
C MET A 195 -20.38 -0.79 5.70
N PRO A 196 -20.55 -1.90 4.94
CA PRO A 196 -20.01 -3.19 5.33
C PRO A 196 -18.49 -3.17 5.56
N GLN A 197 -17.72 -2.54 4.66
CA GLN A 197 -16.28 -2.40 4.85
C GLN A 197 -15.92 -1.44 5.99
N ALA A 198 -16.64 -0.32 6.12
CA ALA A 198 -16.42 0.63 7.19
C ALA A 198 -16.58 -0.04 8.57
N VAL A 199 -17.65 -0.81 8.76
CA VAL A 199 -17.89 -1.57 10.00
C VAL A 199 -16.83 -2.64 10.22
N LYS A 200 -16.42 -3.36 9.17
CA LYS A 200 -15.35 -4.37 9.26
C LYS A 200 -14.06 -3.75 9.80
N TYR A 201 -13.55 -2.70 9.16
CA TYR A 201 -12.30 -2.07 9.58
C TYR A 201 -12.43 -1.31 10.90
N ALA A 202 -13.58 -0.70 11.19
CA ALA A 202 -13.83 -0.07 12.49
C ALA A 202 -13.74 -1.06 13.65
N LYS A 203 -14.34 -2.25 13.52
CA LYS A 203 -14.25 -3.31 14.53
C LYS A 203 -12.82 -3.81 14.71
N MET A 204 -12.10 -3.99 13.61
CA MET A 204 -10.68 -4.34 13.66
C MET A 204 -9.85 -3.25 14.35
N SER A 205 -10.08 -1.97 14.05
CA SER A 205 -9.43 -0.83 14.73
C SER A 205 -9.64 -0.90 16.24
N LEU A 206 -10.88 -1.02 16.71
CA LEU A 206 -11.19 -1.06 18.14
C LEU A 206 -10.57 -2.28 18.84
N LYS A 207 -10.40 -3.40 18.13
CA LYS A 207 -9.71 -4.57 18.64
C LYS A 207 -8.19 -4.36 18.77
N ALA A 208 -7.57 -3.69 17.80
CA ALA A 208 -6.13 -3.49 17.74
C ALA A 208 -5.63 -2.36 18.67
N LEU A 209 -6.43 -1.29 18.84
CA LEU A 209 -6.04 -0.09 19.58
C LEU A 209 -5.53 -0.32 21.02
N PRO A 210 -6.10 -1.22 21.84
CA PRO A 210 -5.59 -1.50 23.19
C PRO A 210 -4.15 -2.04 23.23
N ASN A 211 -3.72 -2.72 22.16
CA ASN A 211 -2.39 -3.33 22.05
C ASN A 211 -1.43 -2.50 21.20
N ALA A 212 -1.90 -1.38 20.64
CA ALA A 212 -1.12 -0.61 19.68
C ALA A 212 0.10 0.01 20.35
N GLN A 213 1.27 -0.17 19.71
CA GLN A 213 2.52 0.35 20.21
C GLN A 213 2.89 1.63 19.47
N ARG A 214 3.41 2.59 20.23
CA ARG A 214 3.96 3.82 19.67
C ARG A 214 5.29 3.51 18.98
N ASP A 215 5.43 3.94 17.73
CA ASP A 215 6.73 3.90 17.05
C ASP A 215 7.79 4.69 17.87
N PRO A 216 9.00 4.14 18.08
CA PRO A 216 10.03 4.81 18.90
C PRO A 216 10.41 6.23 18.44
N GLY A 217 10.23 6.53 17.15
CA GLY A 217 10.50 7.85 16.57
C GLY A 217 9.32 8.82 16.59
N MET A 218 8.14 8.41 17.07
CA MET A 218 6.95 9.25 17.15
C MET A 218 6.84 9.91 18.51
N ASP A 219 6.63 11.23 18.53
CA ASP A 219 6.39 11.96 19.77
C ASP A 219 5.05 11.58 20.41
N GLU A 220 4.94 11.78 21.72
CA GLU A 220 3.75 11.38 22.49
C GLU A 220 2.47 12.11 22.05
N ALA A 221 2.57 13.39 21.67
CA ALA A 221 1.41 14.17 21.27
C ALA A 221 0.86 13.67 19.93
N THR A 222 1.74 13.43 18.95
CA THR A 222 1.38 12.82 17.66
C THR A 222 0.78 11.44 17.86
N TRP A 223 1.40 10.59 18.71
CA TRP A 223 0.86 9.27 19.01
C TRP A 223 -0.54 9.31 19.60
N LYS A 224 -0.74 10.12 20.64
CA LYS A 224 -2.03 10.32 21.27
C LYS A 224 -3.07 10.82 20.28
N ASN A 225 -2.69 11.76 19.41
CA ASN A 225 -3.58 12.27 18.36
C ASN A 225 -3.95 11.17 17.34
N THR A 226 -3.00 10.33 16.92
CA THR A 226 -3.24 9.19 16.03
C THR A 226 -4.23 8.21 16.66
N VAL A 227 -3.97 7.75 17.88
CA VAL A 227 -4.84 6.81 18.60
C VAL A 227 -6.25 7.39 18.78
N ASN A 228 -6.36 8.64 19.23
CA ASN A 228 -7.64 9.32 19.40
C ASN A 228 -8.41 9.45 18.07
N THR A 229 -7.72 9.77 16.99
CA THR A 229 -8.33 9.90 15.66
C THR A 229 -8.85 8.56 15.17
N VAL A 230 -8.12 7.46 15.39
CA VAL A 230 -8.57 6.12 15.00
C VAL A 230 -9.76 5.67 15.85
N TYR A 231 -9.74 5.89 17.18
CA TYR A 231 -10.91 5.65 18.04
C TYR A 231 -12.14 6.43 17.56
N ALA A 232 -11.99 7.74 17.35
CA ALA A 232 -13.09 8.60 16.91
C ALA A 232 -13.66 8.16 15.56
N THR A 233 -12.79 7.78 14.61
CA THR A 233 -13.21 7.30 13.28
C THR A 233 -13.95 5.96 13.38
N ALA A 234 -13.42 5.01 14.15
CA ALA A 234 -14.03 3.69 14.30
C ALA A 234 -15.38 3.77 15.00
N TYR A 235 -15.47 4.50 16.11
CA TYR A 235 -16.74 4.73 16.80
C TYR A 235 -17.73 5.52 15.94
N GLY A 236 -17.27 6.51 15.17
CA GLY A 236 -18.10 7.25 14.22
C GLY A 236 -18.72 6.34 13.16
N ALA A 237 -17.94 5.40 12.61
CA ALA A 237 -18.43 4.44 11.62
C ALA A 237 -19.52 3.52 12.20
N LEU A 238 -19.30 2.98 13.39
CA LEU A 238 -20.27 2.12 14.07
C LEU A 238 -21.54 2.90 14.47
N GLY A 239 -21.39 4.14 14.89
CA GLY A 239 -22.50 5.04 15.20
C GLY A 239 -23.37 5.36 13.99
N ALA A 240 -22.75 5.71 12.85
CA ALA A 240 -23.45 5.92 11.60
C ALA A 240 -24.19 4.66 11.13
N TYR A 241 -23.54 3.49 11.22
CA TYR A 241 -24.17 2.22 10.89
C TYR A 241 -25.37 1.90 11.78
N ALA A 242 -25.24 2.07 13.10
CA ALA A 242 -26.36 1.86 14.02
C ALA A 242 -27.53 2.81 13.74
N TYR A 243 -27.24 4.07 13.40
CA TYR A 243 -28.26 5.04 12.99
C TYR A 243 -29.01 4.61 11.72
N GLU A 244 -28.30 4.17 10.67
CA GLU A 244 -28.91 3.67 9.44
C GLU A 244 -29.83 2.46 9.67
N ASN A 245 -29.45 1.60 10.62
CA ASN A 245 -30.24 0.45 11.05
C ASN A 245 -31.32 0.82 12.09
N LYS A 246 -31.57 2.12 12.32
CA LYS A 246 -32.56 2.65 13.26
C LYS A 246 -32.34 2.23 14.72
N ASN A 247 -31.16 1.72 15.06
CA ASN A 247 -30.77 1.44 16.45
C ASN A 247 -30.21 2.71 17.10
N TYR A 248 -31.10 3.67 17.33
CA TYR A 248 -30.72 5.00 17.85
C TYR A 248 -30.06 4.97 19.25
N PRO A 249 -30.44 4.10 20.20
CA PRO A 249 -29.73 3.98 21.47
C PRO A 249 -28.27 3.55 21.30
N GLU A 250 -28.00 2.59 20.42
CA GLU A 250 -26.64 2.13 20.14
C GLU A 250 -25.84 3.16 19.34
N ALA A 251 -26.49 3.85 18.38
CA ALA A 251 -25.89 4.95 17.66
C ALA A 251 -25.38 6.03 18.62
N ILE A 252 -26.21 6.45 19.59
CA ILE A 252 -25.82 7.44 20.60
C ILE A 252 -24.59 6.95 21.39
N LYS A 253 -24.61 5.70 21.90
CA LYS A 253 -23.48 5.14 22.66
C LYS A 253 -22.16 5.21 21.88
N TYR A 254 -22.17 4.83 20.61
CA TYR A 254 -20.98 4.88 19.77
C TYR A 254 -20.57 6.31 19.43
N LEU A 255 -21.50 7.19 19.08
CA LEU A 255 -21.18 8.56 18.70
C LEU A 255 -20.71 9.40 19.90
N ASP A 256 -21.24 9.16 21.10
CA ASP A 256 -20.74 9.73 22.36
C ASP A 256 -19.28 9.31 22.59
N SER A 257 -18.95 8.04 22.31
CA SER A 257 -17.57 7.56 22.34
C SER A 257 -16.72 8.28 21.29
N ALA A 258 -17.23 8.50 20.07
CA ALA A 258 -16.49 9.19 19.02
C ALA A 258 -16.11 10.63 19.42
N VAL A 259 -17.06 11.41 19.97
CA VAL A 259 -16.81 12.80 20.39
C VAL A 259 -15.98 12.90 21.67
N LYS A 260 -15.94 11.84 22.50
CA LYS A 260 -15.00 11.74 23.63
C LYS A 260 -13.55 11.74 23.18
N TYR A 261 -13.22 11.03 22.09
CA TYR A 261 -11.86 10.98 21.55
C TYR A 261 -11.53 12.16 20.63
N PHE A 262 -12.52 12.67 19.90
CA PHE A 262 -12.36 13.85 19.04
C PHE A 262 -13.53 14.82 19.20
N LYS A 263 -13.36 15.79 20.11
CA LYS A 263 -14.39 16.78 20.45
C LYS A 263 -14.86 17.65 19.28
N ARG A 264 -14.08 17.77 18.19
CA ARG A 264 -14.42 18.60 17.01
C ARG A 264 -14.92 17.75 15.83
N ASN A 265 -15.71 16.71 16.12
CA ASN A 265 -16.32 15.84 15.12
C ASN A 265 -17.75 16.31 14.76
N ASP A 266 -17.89 17.11 13.69
CA ASP A 266 -19.18 17.64 13.23
C ASP A 266 -20.15 16.53 12.81
N ILE A 267 -19.65 15.53 12.08
CA ILE A 267 -20.45 14.38 11.60
C ILE A 267 -21.02 13.60 12.79
N ALA A 268 -20.21 13.35 13.83
CA ALA A 268 -20.69 12.62 15.00
C ALA A 268 -21.78 13.39 15.75
N TYR A 269 -21.62 14.69 15.96
CA TYR A 269 -22.67 15.52 16.56
C TYR A 269 -23.92 15.60 15.69
N TYR A 270 -23.79 15.65 14.37
CA TYR A 270 -24.93 15.62 13.47
C TYR A 270 -25.74 14.32 13.63
N TYR A 271 -25.08 13.15 13.61
CA TYR A 271 -25.77 11.88 13.82
C TYR A 271 -26.29 11.70 15.26
N LEU A 272 -25.66 12.30 16.27
CA LEU A 272 -26.22 12.40 17.63
C LEU A 272 -27.53 13.19 17.59
N GLY A 273 -27.52 14.36 16.95
CA GLY A 273 -28.71 15.20 16.77
C GLY A 273 -29.86 14.43 16.10
N MET A 274 -29.56 13.74 14.99
CA MET A 274 -30.53 12.89 14.30
C MET A 274 -31.04 11.74 15.19
N SER A 275 -30.15 11.05 15.91
CA SER A 275 -30.53 9.91 16.77
C SER A 275 -31.39 10.33 17.97
N TYR A 276 -31.10 11.49 18.56
CA TYR A 276 -31.93 12.08 19.61
C TYR A 276 -33.29 12.53 19.09
N TRP A 277 -33.32 13.13 17.89
CA TRP A 277 -34.57 13.55 17.26
C TRP A 277 -35.50 12.37 17.00
N GLN A 278 -34.99 11.26 16.47
CA GLN A 278 -35.77 10.04 16.25
C GLN A 278 -36.32 9.41 17.54
N GLN A 279 -35.74 9.74 18.70
CA GLN A 279 -36.22 9.35 20.02
C GLN A 279 -37.09 10.41 20.70
N ASN A 280 -37.52 11.45 19.97
CA ASN A 280 -38.27 12.58 20.49
C ASN A 280 -37.58 13.35 21.64
N LYS A 281 -36.23 13.27 21.71
CA LYS A 281 -35.40 14.00 22.69
C LYS A 281 -34.97 15.33 22.09
N LEU A 282 -35.92 16.25 21.94
CA LEU A 282 -35.76 17.46 21.12
C LEU A 282 -34.66 18.41 21.62
N ASP A 283 -34.53 18.61 22.93
CA ASP A 283 -33.48 19.48 23.50
C ASP A 283 -32.08 18.95 23.21
N ALA A 284 -31.87 17.65 23.41
CA ALA A 284 -30.60 16.99 23.10
C ALA A 284 -30.31 17.02 21.60
N ALA A 285 -31.33 16.86 20.76
CA ALA A 285 -31.20 16.96 19.32
C ALA A 285 -30.73 18.35 18.88
N MET A 286 -31.42 19.41 19.33
CA MET A 286 -31.07 20.80 19.04
C MET A 286 -29.66 21.13 19.53
N LEU A 287 -29.29 20.73 20.75
CA LEU A 287 -27.95 20.97 21.29
C LEU A 287 -26.86 20.35 20.41
N ASN A 288 -27.04 19.11 19.95
CA ASN A 288 -26.06 18.43 19.11
C ASN A 288 -26.02 18.99 17.68
N PHE A 289 -27.15 19.40 17.10
CA PHE A 289 -27.15 20.14 15.83
C PHE A 289 -26.42 21.49 15.95
N ALA A 290 -26.59 22.21 17.06
CA ALA A 290 -25.85 23.43 17.32
C ALA A 290 -24.33 23.18 17.42
N LYS A 291 -23.90 22.09 18.08
CA LYS A 291 -22.48 21.68 18.11
C LYS A 291 -21.94 21.40 16.71
N ALA A 292 -22.65 20.61 15.91
CA ALA A 292 -22.25 20.31 14.54
C ALA A 292 -22.17 21.57 13.66
N TYR A 293 -23.14 22.49 13.81
CA TYR A 293 -23.15 23.78 13.14
C TYR A 293 -21.89 24.62 13.48
N LEU A 294 -21.57 24.76 14.78
CA LEU A 294 -20.46 25.58 15.28
C LEU A 294 -19.07 25.07 14.87
N ILE A 295 -18.92 23.77 14.62
CA ILE A 295 -17.65 23.20 14.14
C ILE A 295 -17.34 23.64 12.70
N LYS A 296 -18.37 24.04 11.93
CA LYS A 296 -18.25 24.53 10.55
C LYS A 296 -17.65 23.51 9.57
N GLY A 297 -17.94 22.22 9.77
CA GLY A 297 -17.55 21.15 8.85
C GLY A 297 -18.59 20.87 7.77
N ALA A 298 -18.49 19.72 7.11
CA ALA A 298 -19.27 19.36 5.92
C ALA A 298 -20.78 19.34 6.16
N VAL A 299 -21.21 19.01 7.38
CA VAL A 299 -22.63 18.92 7.75
C VAL A 299 -23.19 20.20 8.37
N SER A 300 -22.39 21.28 8.47
CA SER A 300 -22.76 22.51 9.19
C SER A 300 -24.05 23.14 8.67
N ALA A 301 -24.23 23.23 7.35
CA ALA A 301 -25.44 23.80 6.74
C ALA A 301 -26.69 22.96 7.05
N SER A 302 -26.59 21.63 6.93
CA SER A 302 -27.68 20.70 7.25
C SER A 302 -28.02 20.74 8.74
N ALA A 303 -27.00 20.76 9.61
CA ALA A 303 -27.17 20.87 11.05
C ALA A 303 -27.89 22.17 11.45
N LYS A 304 -27.50 23.31 10.86
CA LYS A 304 -28.19 24.59 11.06
C LYS A 304 -29.67 24.51 10.67
N LYS A 305 -29.96 23.96 9.48
CA LYS A 305 -31.33 23.79 8.99
C LYS A 305 -32.18 22.97 9.97
N TYR A 306 -31.67 21.84 10.45
CA TYR A 306 -32.40 21.01 11.41
C TYR A 306 -32.56 21.68 12.76
N LEU A 307 -31.53 22.36 13.27
CA LEU A 307 -31.63 23.17 14.49
C LEU A 307 -32.77 24.19 14.38
N GLU A 308 -32.81 24.99 13.32
CA GLU A 308 -33.85 26.00 13.10
C GLU A 308 -35.24 25.39 12.96
N GLN A 309 -35.36 24.27 12.22
CA GLN A 309 -36.63 23.56 12.05
C GLN A 309 -37.16 23.02 13.37
N LEU A 310 -36.33 22.32 14.16
CA LEU A 310 -36.74 21.76 15.44
C LEU A 310 -37.09 22.87 16.43
N TYR A 311 -36.30 23.95 16.46
CA TYR A 311 -36.56 25.08 17.33
C TYR A 311 -37.88 25.77 16.97
N ALA A 312 -38.10 26.09 15.69
CA ALA A 312 -39.33 26.70 15.21
C ALA A 312 -40.56 25.83 15.54
N SER A 313 -40.47 24.52 15.37
CA SER A 313 -41.56 23.58 15.66
C SER A 313 -41.99 23.57 17.14
N THR A 314 -41.06 23.89 18.05
CA THR A 314 -41.30 23.93 19.50
C THR A 314 -41.59 25.36 20.02
N HIS A 315 -41.37 26.39 19.19
CA HIS A 315 -41.43 27.81 19.57
C HIS A 315 -42.38 28.63 18.68
N ARG A 316 -43.54 28.07 18.32
CA ARG A 316 -44.59 28.75 17.54
C ARG A 316 -44.07 29.35 16.22
N ASN A 317 -43.22 28.61 15.52
CA ASN A 317 -42.56 29.01 14.27
C ASN A 317 -41.65 30.25 14.38
N LYS A 318 -41.15 30.56 15.58
CA LYS A 318 -40.18 31.65 15.81
C LYS A 318 -38.80 31.09 16.13
N LEU A 319 -37.76 31.83 15.75
CA LEU A 319 -36.36 31.51 16.07
C LEU A 319 -35.81 32.34 17.23
N THR A 320 -36.58 33.27 17.80
CA THR A 320 -36.15 34.09 18.93
C THR A 320 -35.71 33.22 20.10
N GLY A 321 -34.45 33.37 20.54
CA GLY A 321 -33.87 32.65 21.67
C GLY A 321 -33.05 31.41 21.28
N ILE A 322 -32.98 31.05 19.99
CA ILE A 322 -32.14 29.96 19.48
C ILE A 322 -30.66 30.17 19.80
N GLU A 323 -30.25 31.43 19.97
CA GLU A 323 -28.91 31.84 20.36
C GLU A 323 -28.48 31.19 21.68
N ARG A 324 -29.40 30.96 22.63
CA ARG A 324 -29.09 30.29 23.91
C ARG A 324 -28.65 28.84 23.71
N VAL A 325 -29.25 28.13 22.75
CA VAL A 325 -28.86 26.76 22.40
C VAL A 325 -27.46 26.77 21.78
N ILE A 326 -27.19 27.74 20.92
CA ILE A 326 -25.89 27.91 20.26
C ILE A 326 -24.81 28.28 21.29
N GLU A 327 -25.07 29.21 22.21
CA GLU A 327 -24.17 29.58 23.29
C GLU A 327 -23.86 28.38 24.20
N ARG A 328 -24.87 27.59 24.54
CA ARG A 328 -24.66 26.36 25.32
C ARG A 328 -23.78 25.36 24.57
N ALA A 329 -24.05 25.13 23.29
CA ALA A 329 -23.22 24.28 22.44
C ALA A 329 -21.78 24.80 22.35
N GLN A 330 -21.59 26.12 22.27
CA GLN A 330 -20.27 26.74 22.23
C GLN A 330 -19.50 26.54 23.53
N GLN A 331 -20.16 26.56 24.69
CA GLN A 331 -19.55 26.25 25.98
C GLN A 331 -19.12 24.78 26.07
N ASP A 332 -19.99 23.85 25.65
CA ASP A 332 -19.71 22.41 25.66
C ASP A 332 -18.52 22.02 24.76
N LEU A 333 -18.22 22.82 23.72
CA LEU A 333 -17.11 22.59 22.78
C LEU A 333 -15.76 23.20 23.23
N LYS A 334 -15.72 23.96 24.32
CA LYS A 334 -14.46 24.46 24.91
C LYS A 334 -13.67 23.34 25.59
#